data_AF-A0A1S1NR32-F1
#
_entry.id   AF-A0A1S1NR32-F1
#
_cell.length_a   1.000
_cell.length_b   1.000
_cell.length_c   1.000
_cell.angle_alpha   90.00
_cell.angle_beta   90.00
_cell.angle_gamma   90.00
#
_symmetry.space_group_name_H-M   'P 1'
#
loop_
_entity.id
_entity.type
_entity.pdbx_description
1 polymer ?
#
loop_
_entity_poly.entity_id
_entity_poly.type
_entity_poly.pdbx_seq_one_letter_code
_entity_poly.pdbx_strand_id
1 'polypeptide(L)'
;MNFYNFITSQAGRGDDIGDLGEEIAGDADFPRELNDSAQLETYLTEHAYAPELLEAAMTAWREYRIGTVSTLPKAPEVDHNGFIDPPRVP
;
A
#
# COMPACT_ATOMS: atom_id res chain seq x y z
N MET A 1 -4.19 -10.84 -8.87
CA MET A 1 -2.86 -10.41 -8.43
C MET A 1 -2.91 -10.36 -6.92
N ASN A 2 -2.01 -11.06 -6.22
CA ASN A 2 -1.99 -11.13 -4.74
C ASN A 2 -0.92 -10.17 -4.19
N PHE A 3 -1.00 -9.86 -2.90
CA PHE A 3 -0.07 -8.93 -2.24
C PHE A 3 1.40 -9.34 -2.42
N TYR A 4 1.74 -10.64 -2.28
CA TYR A 4 3.09 -11.14 -2.52
C TYR A 4 3.64 -10.74 -3.90
N ASN A 5 2.86 -10.93 -4.97
CA ASN A 5 3.29 -10.57 -6.33
C ASN A 5 3.40 -9.04 -6.51
N PHE A 6 2.58 -8.28 -5.80
CA PHE A 6 2.65 -6.82 -5.81
C PHE A 6 3.92 -6.33 -5.11
N ILE A 7 4.17 -6.78 -3.87
CA ILE A 7 5.27 -6.28 -3.05
C ILE A 7 6.64 -6.72 -3.59
N THR A 8 6.75 -7.95 -4.08
CA THR A 8 7.97 -8.43 -4.76
C THR A 8 8.24 -7.69 -6.08
N SER A 9 7.22 -7.13 -6.73
CA SER A 9 7.40 -6.24 -7.89
C SER A 9 7.89 -4.84 -7.51
N GLN A 10 7.82 -4.46 -6.23
CA GLN A 10 8.37 -3.20 -5.73
C GLN A 10 9.83 -3.34 -5.27
N ALA A 11 10.38 -4.55 -5.24
CA ALA A 11 11.79 -4.79 -4.90
C ALA A 11 12.73 -3.90 -5.72
N GLY A 12 13.68 -3.24 -5.07
CA GLY A 12 14.59 -2.28 -5.71
C GLY A 12 14.02 -0.88 -5.96
N ARG A 13 12.86 -0.52 -5.39
CA ARG A 13 12.27 0.84 -5.47
C ARG A 13 13.10 1.92 -4.76
N GLY A 14 13.98 1.55 -3.82
CA GLY A 14 14.88 2.47 -3.11
C GLY A 14 14.22 3.22 -1.95
N ASP A 15 13.07 2.74 -1.47
CA ASP A 15 12.35 3.20 -0.27
C ASP A 15 12.03 1.96 0.59
N ASP A 16 11.51 2.16 1.80
CA ASP A 16 11.18 1.07 2.75
C ASP A 16 10.24 -0.02 2.16
N ILE A 17 9.38 0.35 1.20
CA ILE A 17 8.51 -0.58 0.47
C ILE A 17 9.33 -1.51 -0.46
N GLY A 18 10.40 -0.97 -1.04
CA GLY A 18 11.34 -1.72 -1.86
C GLY A 18 12.16 -2.69 -1.02
N ASP A 19 12.69 -2.24 0.10
CA ASP A 19 13.39 -3.09 1.07
C ASP A 19 12.47 -4.21 1.58
N LEU A 20 11.22 -3.88 1.93
CA LEU A 20 10.20 -4.89 2.28
C LEU A 20 9.96 -5.90 1.15
N GLY A 21 9.93 -5.43 -0.11
CA GLY A 21 9.78 -6.28 -1.28
C GLY A 21 10.94 -7.26 -1.45
N GLU A 22 12.16 -6.84 -1.16
CA GLU A 22 13.37 -7.67 -1.20
C GLU A 22 13.38 -8.70 -0.06
N GLU A 23 13.04 -8.28 1.15
CA GLU A 23 12.94 -9.18 2.32
C GLU A 23 11.87 -10.26 2.08
N ILE A 24 10.67 -9.88 1.65
CA ILE A 24 9.58 -10.83 1.34
C ILE A 24 9.92 -11.72 0.14
N ALA A 25 10.67 -11.22 -0.85
CA ALA A 25 11.12 -12.04 -1.98
C ALA A 25 12.14 -13.11 -1.55
N GLY A 26 12.96 -12.79 -0.54
CA GLY A 26 13.92 -13.71 0.07
C GLY A 26 13.30 -14.68 1.09
N ASP A 27 12.16 -14.32 1.68
CA ASP A 27 11.45 -15.12 2.67
C ASP A 27 10.66 -16.28 2.01
N ALA A 28 11.22 -17.48 2.11
CA ALA A 28 10.61 -18.69 1.56
C ALA A 28 9.39 -19.18 2.35
N ASP A 29 9.28 -18.81 3.63
CA ASP A 29 8.17 -19.15 4.52
C ASP A 29 6.99 -18.16 4.36
N PHE A 30 7.23 -17.02 3.70
CA PHE A 30 6.21 -16.01 3.51
C PHE A 30 4.97 -16.59 2.80
N PRO A 31 3.78 -16.46 3.40
CA PRO A 31 2.54 -17.01 2.85
C PRO A 31 2.15 -16.25 1.56
N ARG A 32 2.46 -16.80 0.40
CA ARG A 32 2.25 -16.14 -0.91
C ARG A 32 0.78 -15.90 -1.29
N GLU A 33 -0.12 -16.66 -0.66
CA GLU A 33 -1.56 -16.53 -0.81
C GLU A 33 -2.19 -15.57 0.22
N LEU A 34 -1.38 -15.04 1.13
CA LEU A 34 -1.81 -14.07 2.12
C LEU A 34 -2.37 -12.83 1.44
N ASN A 35 -3.65 -12.59 1.68
CA ASN A 35 -4.38 -11.47 1.10
C ASN A 35 -5.27 -10.80 2.17
N ASP A 36 -4.77 -10.75 3.41
CA ASP A 36 -5.40 -10.06 4.53
C ASP A 36 -4.36 -9.23 5.30
N SER A 37 -4.70 -7.97 5.62
CA SER A 37 -3.77 -7.07 6.32
C SER A 37 -3.52 -7.47 7.76
N ALA A 38 -4.50 -8.05 8.46
CA ALA A 38 -4.31 -8.44 9.85
C ALA A 38 -3.38 -9.66 9.93
N GLN A 39 -3.52 -10.60 9.00
CA GLN A 39 -2.60 -11.73 8.90
C GLN A 39 -1.19 -11.29 8.48
N LEU A 40 -1.06 -10.27 7.62
CA LEU A 40 0.23 -9.67 7.25
C LEU A 40 0.93 -9.06 8.45
N GLU A 41 0.23 -8.19 9.19
CA GLU A 41 0.77 -7.54 10.38
C GLU A 41 1.18 -8.58 11.43
N THR A 42 0.34 -9.62 11.63
CA THR A 42 0.64 -10.72 12.55
C THR A 42 1.91 -11.45 12.12
N TYR A 43 2.01 -11.86 10.85
CA TYR A 43 3.18 -12.58 10.33
C TYR A 43 4.47 -11.77 10.49
N LEU A 44 4.45 -10.49 10.10
CA LEU A 44 5.61 -9.61 10.20
C LEU A 44 6.03 -9.40 11.67
N THR A 45 5.06 -9.30 12.59
CA THR A 45 5.31 -9.19 14.02
C THR A 45 5.91 -10.49 14.59
N GLU A 46 5.36 -11.66 14.22
CA GLU A 46 5.83 -12.96 14.70
C GLU A 46 7.24 -13.30 14.19
N HIS A 47 7.58 -12.88 12.97
CA HIS A 47 8.89 -13.05 12.37
C HIS A 47 9.89 -11.95 12.75
N ALA A 48 9.53 -11.06 13.70
CA ALA A 48 10.37 -9.99 14.23
C ALA A 48 10.94 -9.06 13.15
N TYR A 49 10.14 -8.73 12.12
CA TYR A 49 10.49 -7.71 11.15
C TYR A 49 10.68 -6.34 11.84
N ALA A 50 11.54 -5.49 11.26
CA ALA A 50 11.77 -4.16 11.78
C ALA A 50 10.47 -3.32 11.76
N PRO A 51 10.24 -2.43 12.75
CA PRO A 51 9.02 -1.63 12.82
C PRO A 51 8.80 -0.77 11.57
N GLU A 52 9.87 -0.27 10.96
CA GLU A 52 9.84 0.45 9.68
C GLU A 52 9.24 -0.40 8.54
N LEU A 53 9.53 -1.70 8.51
CA LEU A 53 9.01 -2.63 7.52
C LEU A 53 7.54 -2.97 7.77
N LEU A 54 7.06 -2.95 9.03
CA LEU A 54 5.63 -3.05 9.32
C LEU A 54 4.87 -1.84 8.78
N GLU A 55 5.38 -0.62 9.00
CA GLU A 55 4.78 0.60 8.46
C GLU A 55 4.79 0.60 6.92
N ALA A 56 5.91 0.16 6.32
CA ALA A 56 6.03 -0.05 4.88
C ALA A 56 5.02 -1.08 4.38
N ALA A 57 4.78 -2.17 5.11
CA ALA A 57 3.83 -3.21 4.74
C ALA A 57 2.39 -2.71 4.76
N MET A 58 1.99 -1.93 5.77
CA MET A 58 0.67 -1.30 5.80
C MET A 58 0.49 -0.27 4.67
N THR A 59 1.55 0.49 4.36
CA THR A 59 1.53 1.45 3.26
C THR A 59 1.43 0.76 1.91
N ALA A 60 2.26 -0.26 1.67
CA ALA A 60 2.21 -1.11 0.50
C ALA A 60 0.86 -1.82 0.36
N TRP A 61 0.27 -2.27 1.48
CA TRP A 61 -1.06 -2.88 1.49
C TRP A 61 -2.14 -1.91 1.02
N ARG A 62 -2.07 -0.64 1.46
CA ARG A 62 -2.96 0.42 0.97
C ARG A 62 -2.73 0.68 -0.53
N GLU A 63 -1.48 0.79 -0.99
CA GLU A 63 -1.19 0.97 -2.42
C GLU A 63 -1.72 -0.20 -3.26
N TYR A 64 -1.54 -1.44 -2.79
CA TYR A 64 -2.07 -2.64 -3.42
C TYR A 64 -3.60 -2.64 -3.48
N ARG A 65 -4.28 -2.26 -2.39
CA ARG A 65 -5.75 -2.14 -2.35
C ARG A 65 -6.25 -1.02 -3.24
N ILE A 66 -5.57 0.13 -3.29
CA ILE A 66 -5.92 1.21 -4.20
C ILE A 66 -5.68 0.77 -5.64
N GLY A 67 -4.54 0.17 -5.98
CA GLY A 67 -4.25 -0.32 -7.33
C GLY A 67 -5.22 -1.41 -7.81
N THR A 68 -5.68 -2.28 -6.91
CA THR A 68 -6.71 -3.29 -7.22
C THR A 68 -8.14 -2.73 -7.25
N VAL A 69 -8.43 -1.64 -6.54
CA VAL A 69 -9.73 -0.94 -6.55
C VAL A 69 -9.80 0.13 -7.63
N SER A 70 -8.68 0.71 -8.07
CA SER A 70 -8.58 1.76 -9.10
C SER A 70 -8.82 1.27 -10.53
N THR A 71 -9.10 -0.02 -10.72
CA THR A 71 -9.80 -0.50 -11.92
C THR A 71 -11.29 -0.12 -11.93
N LEU A 72 -11.82 0.44 -10.83
CA LEU A 72 -13.09 1.16 -10.82
C LEU A 72 -12.84 2.66 -11.08
N PRO A 73 -13.66 3.31 -11.92
CA PRO A 73 -13.43 4.68 -12.36
C PRO A 73 -13.29 5.63 -11.17
N LYS A 74 -12.18 6.37 -11.18
CA LYS A 74 -11.87 7.59 -10.42
C LYS A 74 -13.13 8.24 -9.83
N ALA A 75 -13.36 8.05 -8.53
CA ALA A 75 -14.28 8.91 -7.79
C ALA A 75 -13.78 10.36 -7.93
N PRO A 76 -14.69 11.32 -8.14
CA PRO A 76 -14.36 12.62 -8.69
C PRO A 76 -13.37 13.38 -7.80
N GLU A 77 -12.45 14.08 -8.46
CA GLU A 77 -11.61 15.11 -7.87
C GLU A 77 -12.45 16.00 -6.95
N VAL A 78 -12.18 15.91 -5.65
CA VAL A 78 -12.50 17.01 -4.73
C VAL A 78 -11.54 18.14 -5.10
N ASP A 79 -11.97 18.94 -6.08
CA ASP A 79 -11.39 20.24 -6.39
C ASP A 79 -11.49 21.08 -5.11
N HIS A 80 -10.38 21.16 -4.37
CA HIS A 80 -10.23 22.04 -3.23
C HIS A 80 -10.04 23.49 -3.73
N ASN A 81 -10.97 24.00 -4.55
CA ASN A 81 -11.11 25.44 -4.74
C ASN A 81 -12.19 25.96 -3.78
N GLY A 82 -11.76 26.21 -2.56
CA GLY A 82 -12.47 27.05 -1.60
C GLY A 82 -12.46 28.53 -2.00
N PHE A 83 -12.99 28.88 -3.17
CA PHE A 83 -13.29 30.27 -3.54
C PHE A 83 -14.78 30.39 -3.87
N ILE A 84 -15.57 30.66 -2.83
CA ILE A 84 -16.92 31.19 -2.99
C ILE A 84 -16.73 32.68 -3.33
N ASP A 85 -16.77 33.03 -4.62
CA ASP A 85 -16.95 34.43 -5.03
C ASP A 85 -18.38 34.84 -4.62
N PRO A 86 -18.57 35.86 -3.75
CA PRO A 86 -19.91 36.30 -3.39
C PRO A 86 -20.55 37.01 -4.60
N PRO A 87 -21.85 36.82 -4.85
CA PRO A 87 -22.51 37.45 -5.99
C PRO A 87 -22.45 38.97 -5.86
N ARG A 88 -21.74 39.63 -6.79
CA ARG A 88 -21.95 41.07 -7.04
C ARG A 88 -23.36 41.25 -7.60
N VAL A 89 -24.19 41.93 -6.83
CA VAL A 89 -25.50 42.43 -7.26
C VAL A 89 -25.49 43.95 -7.11
N PRO A 90 -26.28 44.65 -7.93
CA PRO A 90 -25.96 45.16 -9.26
C PRO A 90 -25.13 46.45 -9.26
#